data_AF-A0A6P6H5E9-F1
#
_entry.id   AF-A0A6P6H5E9-F1
#
_cell.length_a   1.000
_cell.length_b   1.000
_cell.length_c   1.000
_cell.angle_alpha   90.00
_cell.angle_beta   90.00
_cell.angle_gamma   90.00
#
_symmetry.space_group_name_H-M   'P 1'
#
loop_
_entity.id
_entity.type
_entity.pdbx_description
1 polymer ?
#
loop_
_entity_poly.entity_id
_entity_poly.type
_entity_poly.pdbx_seq_one_letter_code
_entity_poly.pdbx_strand_id
1 'polypeptide(L)'
;MGNTLGLAPMGALPRRSPRREEPLPNPGSFDELHRLCKDVFPAQMEGVKLVVNKVLSSHFQVAHTVHMSALGLPGYHLHAAYAGDWQLSPTETQQAKFLTWQFDGEYRGDDYTATLTLGNPDLIGESVIMVAHFLQSLTHRLVLGGELVYHRRPGEEGAILTLAGKYSGMG
;
A
#
# COMPACT_ATOMS: atom_id res chain seq x y z
N MET A 1 69.81 -9.57 43.25
CA MET A 1 68.55 -10.34 43.26
C MET A 1 67.41 -9.34 43.37
N GLY A 2 66.82 -8.95 42.25
CA GLY A 2 65.70 -7.99 42.23
C GLY A 2 64.54 -8.62 41.47
N ASN A 3 63.40 -8.82 42.16
CA ASN A 3 62.18 -9.33 41.55
C ASN A 3 61.43 -8.17 40.89
N THR A 4 61.23 -8.24 39.58
CA THR A 4 60.29 -7.39 38.84
C THR A 4 58.92 -8.05 38.86
N LEU A 5 58.00 -7.49 39.66
CA LEU A 5 56.57 -7.80 39.60
C LEU A 5 56.02 -7.32 38.25
N GLY A 6 55.83 -8.24 37.32
CA GLY A 6 55.14 -7.98 36.06
C GLY A 6 53.66 -7.74 36.31
N LEU A 7 53.21 -6.50 36.09
CA LEU A 7 51.80 -6.13 36.01
C LEU A 7 51.15 -6.89 34.84
N ALA A 8 50.13 -7.69 35.13
CA ALA A 8 49.28 -8.31 34.11
C ALA A 8 48.55 -7.21 33.31
N PRO A 9 48.44 -7.31 31.98
CA PRO A 9 47.66 -6.37 31.19
C PRO A 9 46.19 -6.52 31.58
N MET A 10 45.53 -5.40 31.94
CA MET A 10 44.09 -5.35 32.10
C MET A 10 43.42 -5.93 30.86
N GLY A 11 42.60 -6.97 31.05
CA GLY A 11 41.74 -7.51 30.01
C GLY A 11 40.86 -6.39 29.46
N ALA A 12 41.05 -6.09 28.17
CA ALA A 12 40.14 -5.23 27.44
C ALA A 12 38.76 -5.87 27.47
N LEU A 13 37.79 -5.21 28.13
CA LEU A 13 36.38 -5.56 28.04
C LEU A 13 35.99 -5.60 26.55
N PRO A 14 35.24 -6.60 26.08
CA PRO A 14 34.77 -6.62 24.71
C PRO A 14 33.86 -5.40 24.52
N ARG A 15 34.30 -4.45 23.67
CA ARG A 15 33.43 -3.41 23.12
C ARG A 15 32.23 -4.15 22.51
N ARG A 16 31.06 -4.03 23.14
CA ARG A 16 29.77 -4.37 22.51
C ARG A 16 29.74 -3.60 21.20
N SER A 17 29.96 -4.29 20.09
CA SER A 17 29.49 -3.85 18.80
C SER A 17 28.01 -3.48 18.98
N PRO A 18 27.52 -2.33 18.48
CA PRO A 18 26.08 -2.17 18.32
C PRO A 18 25.63 -3.44 17.59
N ARG A 19 24.70 -4.20 18.21
CA ARG A 19 24.09 -5.34 17.53
C ARG A 19 23.71 -4.80 16.17
N ARG A 20 24.22 -5.40 15.10
CA ARG A 20 23.67 -5.20 13.78
C ARG A 20 22.23 -5.67 13.93
N GLU A 21 21.32 -4.75 14.20
CA GLU A 21 19.89 -5.03 14.18
C GLU A 21 19.64 -5.61 12.79
N GLU A 22 19.22 -6.87 12.74
CA GLU A 22 18.78 -7.46 11.49
C GLU A 22 17.71 -6.51 10.93
N PRO A 23 17.89 -6.02 9.69
CA PRO A 23 16.95 -5.07 9.13
C PRO A 23 15.56 -5.69 9.17
N LEU A 24 14.62 -4.98 9.81
CA LEU A 24 13.25 -5.42 9.94
C LEU A 24 12.65 -5.57 8.54
N PRO A 25 11.79 -6.58 8.31
CA PRO A 25 11.17 -6.74 7.01
C PRO A 25 10.19 -5.60 6.75
N ASN A 26 10.16 -5.11 5.51
CA ASN A 26 9.19 -4.09 5.09
C ASN A 26 7.76 -4.61 5.35
N PRO A 27 6.90 -3.80 5.99
CA PRO A 27 5.56 -4.22 6.40
C PRO A 27 4.58 -4.52 5.26
N GLY A 28 4.89 -4.12 4.02
CA GLY A 28 3.97 -4.11 2.88
C GLY A 28 3.17 -2.80 2.78
N SER A 29 2.21 -2.74 1.87
CA SER A 29 1.30 -1.59 1.76
C SER A 29 0.08 -1.74 2.69
N PHE A 30 -0.60 -0.64 3.00
CA PHE A 30 -1.78 -0.66 3.87
C PHE A 30 -2.93 -1.47 3.29
N ASP A 31 -3.06 -1.52 1.95
CA ASP A 31 -4.08 -2.30 1.26
C ASP A 31 -3.93 -3.81 1.46
N GLU A 32 -2.69 -4.30 1.60
CA GLU A 32 -2.40 -5.72 1.83
C GLU A 32 -2.93 -6.21 3.18
N LEU A 33 -3.03 -5.33 4.20
CA LEU A 33 -3.63 -5.67 5.49
C LEU A 33 -5.09 -6.08 5.35
N HIS A 34 -5.85 -5.30 4.59
CA HIS A 34 -7.28 -5.55 4.39
C HIS A 34 -7.53 -6.64 3.35
N ARG A 35 -6.62 -6.82 2.38
CA ARG A 35 -6.74 -7.85 1.33
C ARG A 35 -6.80 -9.26 1.91
N LEU A 36 -5.94 -9.59 2.88
CA LEU A 36 -5.96 -10.91 3.52
C LEU A 36 -7.31 -11.25 4.17
N CYS A 37 -8.03 -10.25 4.67
CA CYS A 37 -9.37 -10.43 5.22
C CYS A 37 -10.45 -10.46 4.12
N LYS A 38 -10.34 -9.55 3.14
CA LYS A 38 -11.30 -9.42 2.03
C LYS A 38 -11.30 -10.63 1.10
N ASP A 39 -10.15 -11.25 0.85
CA ASP A 39 -10.03 -12.41 -0.04
C ASP A 39 -10.72 -13.68 0.52
N VAL A 40 -11.03 -13.71 1.82
CA VAL A 40 -11.75 -14.81 2.48
C VAL A 40 -13.27 -14.70 2.26
N PHE A 41 -13.79 -13.49 2.05
CA PHE A 41 -15.22 -13.29 1.86
C PHE A 41 -15.63 -13.67 0.43
N PRO A 42 -16.67 -14.51 0.25
CA PRO A 42 -17.13 -14.89 -1.08
C PRO A 42 -17.67 -13.66 -1.81
N ALA A 43 -17.16 -13.40 -3.01
CA ALA A 43 -17.72 -12.39 -3.89
C ALA A 43 -19.14 -12.79 -4.27
N GLN A 44 -20.11 -11.91 -4.05
CA GLN A 44 -21.48 -12.15 -4.50
C GLN A 44 -21.51 -12.05 -6.02
N MET A 45 -21.73 -13.19 -6.68
CA MET A 45 -21.89 -13.23 -8.13
C MET A 45 -23.34 -12.98 -8.48
N GLU A 46 -23.63 -11.80 -9.05
CA GLU A 46 -24.93 -11.51 -9.64
C GLU A 46 -24.87 -11.71 -11.16
N GLY A 47 -25.69 -12.62 -11.68
CA GLY A 47 -25.79 -12.88 -13.13
C GLY A 47 -24.56 -13.57 -13.73
N VAL A 48 -24.22 -13.22 -14.98
CA VAL A 48 -23.13 -13.81 -15.77
C VAL A 48 -22.18 -12.72 -16.22
N LYS A 49 -20.91 -12.84 -15.83
CA LYS A 49 -19.83 -11.95 -16.29
C LYS A 49 -18.86 -12.74 -17.17
N LEU A 50 -18.77 -12.36 -18.44
CA LEU A 50 -17.78 -12.89 -19.37
C LEU A 50 -16.64 -11.88 -19.50
N VAL A 51 -15.41 -12.33 -19.26
CA VAL A 51 -14.20 -11.50 -19.41
C VAL A 51 -13.27 -12.16 -20.42
N VAL A 52 -12.93 -11.43 -21.48
CA VAL A 52 -12.00 -11.88 -22.53
C VAL A 52 -10.82 -10.92 -22.57
N ASN A 53 -9.68 -11.38 -22.05
CA ASN A 53 -8.43 -10.61 -22.04
C ASN A 53 -7.50 -11.08 -23.16
N LYS A 54 -7.12 -10.15 -24.04
CA LYS A 54 -6.21 -10.38 -25.14
C LYS A 54 -4.97 -9.50 -24.97
N VAL A 55 -3.83 -10.16 -24.76
CA VAL A 55 -2.51 -9.51 -24.78
C VAL A 55 -2.09 -9.41 -26.25
N LEU A 56 -1.93 -8.19 -26.74
CA LEU A 56 -1.55 -7.93 -28.13
C LEU A 56 -0.04 -7.67 -28.26
N SER A 57 0.60 -7.18 -27.21
CA SER A 57 2.05 -6.93 -27.12
C SER A 57 2.50 -6.93 -25.66
N SER A 58 3.81 -6.89 -25.41
CA SER A 58 4.40 -6.74 -24.07
C SER A 58 3.90 -5.49 -23.34
N HIS A 59 3.58 -4.43 -24.09
CA HIS A 59 3.14 -3.14 -23.56
C HIS A 59 1.65 -2.89 -23.72
N PHE A 60 0.90 -3.76 -24.42
CA PHE A 60 -0.48 -3.46 -24.79
C PHE A 60 -1.41 -4.64 -24.58
N GLN A 61 -2.44 -4.41 -23.77
CA GLN A 61 -3.45 -5.40 -23.41
C GLN A 61 -4.85 -4.82 -23.59
N VAL A 62 -5.75 -5.63 -24.12
CA VAL A 62 -7.16 -5.26 -24.31
C VAL A 62 -8.04 -6.30 -23.63
N ALA A 63 -8.97 -5.82 -22.83
CA ALA A 63 -9.90 -6.61 -22.05
C ALA A 63 -11.35 -6.25 -22.40
N HIS A 64 -12.13 -7.26 -22.77
CA HIS A 64 -13.55 -7.12 -23.07
C HIS A 64 -14.36 -7.75 -21.95
N THR A 65 -15.18 -6.97 -21.27
CA THR A 65 -16.04 -7.46 -20.20
C THR A 65 -17.51 -7.29 -20.59
N VAL A 66 -18.22 -8.40 -20.73
CA VAL A 66 -19.66 -8.43 -20.89
C VAL A 66 -20.27 -8.82 -19.55
N HIS A 67 -21.13 -7.97 -19.01
CA HIS A 67 -21.84 -8.22 -17.77
C HIS A 67 -23.33 -8.35 -18.08
N MET A 68 -23.92 -9.50 -17.73
CA MET A 68 -25.35 -9.74 -17.80
C MET A 68 -25.88 -9.91 -16.37
N SER A 69 -26.55 -8.90 -15.83
CA SER A 69 -27.17 -8.97 -14.50
C SER A 69 -28.60 -9.47 -14.59
N ALA A 70 -29.11 -10.07 -13.51
CA ALA A 70 -30.52 -10.45 -13.41
C ALA A 70 -31.41 -9.27 -12.96
N LEU A 71 -30.85 -8.31 -12.21
CA LEU A 71 -31.59 -7.16 -11.65
C LEU A 71 -31.28 -5.82 -12.35
N GLY A 72 -30.21 -5.78 -13.15
CA GLY A 72 -29.71 -4.59 -13.83
C GLY A 72 -29.65 -4.73 -15.36
N LEU A 73 -29.31 -3.64 -16.05
CA LEU A 73 -29.13 -3.65 -17.51
C LEU A 73 -27.85 -4.41 -17.89
N PRO A 74 -27.86 -5.17 -19.00
CA PRO A 74 -26.64 -5.77 -19.54
C PRO A 74 -25.68 -4.66 -20.01
N GLY A 75 -24.39 -4.83 -19.71
CA GLY A 75 -23.36 -3.84 -19.98
C GLY A 75 -22.16 -4.45 -20.69
N TYR A 76 -21.55 -3.67 -21.58
CA TYR A 76 -20.29 -4.01 -22.23
C TYR A 76 -19.25 -2.94 -21.90
N HIS A 77 -18.13 -3.39 -21.34
CA HIS A 77 -16.99 -2.54 -20.99
C HIS A 77 -15.76 -3.00 -21.76
N LEU A 78 -15.23 -2.08 -22.58
CA LEU A 78 -13.93 -2.22 -23.22
C LEU A 78 -12.88 -1.54 -22.36
N HIS A 79 -11.86 -2.28 -21.95
CA HIS A 79 -10.71 -1.77 -21.22
C HIS A 79 -9.45 -1.98 -22.07
N ALA A 80 -8.62 -0.95 -22.18
CA ALA A 80 -7.34 -1.02 -22.88
C ALA A 80 -6.25 -0.48 -21.95
N ALA A 81 -5.23 -1.28 -21.72
CA ALA A 81 -4.10 -0.94 -20.86
C ALA A 81 -2.83 -0.85 -21.69
N TYR A 82 -2.10 0.25 -21.53
CA TYR A 82 -0.76 0.43 -22.08
C TYR A 82 0.25 0.58 -20.94
N ALA A 83 1.26 -0.30 -20.91
CA ALA A 83 2.34 -0.28 -19.94
C ALA A 83 3.60 0.30 -20.60
N GLY A 84 3.93 1.56 -20.30
CA GLY A 84 5.18 2.18 -20.74
C GLY A 84 6.38 1.74 -19.88
N ASP A 85 7.58 1.92 -20.42
CA ASP A 85 8.85 1.50 -19.78
C ASP A 85 9.15 2.25 -18.45
N TRP A 86 8.51 3.39 -18.23
CA TRP A 86 8.62 4.18 -17.00
C TRP A 86 7.33 4.09 -16.19
N GLN A 87 7.18 3.03 -15.40
CA GLN A 87 6.07 2.85 -14.46
C GLN A 87 6.51 3.25 -13.05
N LEU A 88 6.09 4.43 -12.59
CA LEU A 88 6.38 4.93 -11.24
C LEU A 88 5.45 4.39 -10.14
N SER A 89 4.35 3.69 -10.48
CA SER A 89 3.48 2.97 -9.55
C SER A 89 2.50 2.08 -10.32
N PRO A 90 2.13 0.87 -9.85
CA PRO A 90 1.11 0.04 -10.46
C PRO A 90 -0.29 0.42 -9.96
N THR A 91 -0.79 1.61 -10.31
CA THR A 91 -2.19 1.99 -10.00
C THR A 91 -2.99 2.34 -11.25
N GLU A 92 -4.16 1.72 -11.31
CA GLU A 92 -5.12 1.66 -12.42
C GLU A 92 -5.62 3.05 -12.83
N THR A 93 -5.30 3.49 -14.06
CA THR A 93 -5.89 4.69 -14.65
C THR A 93 -7.29 4.38 -15.17
N GLN A 94 -8.29 4.43 -14.29
CA GLN A 94 -9.68 4.37 -14.72
C GLN A 94 -10.06 5.71 -15.39
N GLN A 95 -10.02 5.73 -16.73
CA GLN A 95 -10.61 6.81 -17.51
C GLN A 95 -12.14 6.71 -17.45
N ALA A 96 -12.78 7.57 -16.66
CA ALA A 96 -14.19 7.88 -16.85
C ALA A 96 -14.44 9.37 -16.58
N LYS A 97 -14.34 10.17 -17.66
CA LYS A 97 -14.62 11.61 -17.70
C LYS A 97 -13.55 12.44 -16.96
N PHE A 98 -13.20 13.60 -17.51
CA PHE A 98 -12.22 14.55 -16.95
C PHE A 98 -12.75 15.24 -15.67
N LEU A 99 -13.46 14.51 -14.80
CA LEU A 99 -14.15 15.01 -13.60
C LEU A 99 -13.41 14.65 -12.32
N THR A 100 -12.56 13.61 -12.30
CA THR A 100 -11.89 13.16 -11.08
C THR A 100 -10.44 12.83 -11.38
N TRP A 101 -9.51 13.56 -10.78
CA TRP A 101 -8.08 13.28 -10.87
C TRP A 101 -7.66 12.67 -9.55
N GLN A 102 -6.97 11.53 -9.60
CA GLN A 102 -6.44 10.88 -8.42
C GLN A 102 -4.92 10.81 -8.56
N PHE A 103 -4.21 11.36 -7.59
CA PHE A 103 -2.77 11.24 -7.47
C PHE A 103 -2.46 10.28 -6.34
N ASP A 104 -1.58 9.33 -6.60
CA ASP A 104 -1.14 8.37 -5.59
C ASP A 104 0.39 8.36 -5.55
N GLY A 105 0.93 8.46 -4.35
CA GLY A 105 2.36 8.41 -4.08
C GLY A 105 2.64 7.35 -3.03
N GLU A 106 3.37 6.31 -3.40
CA GLU A 106 3.84 5.28 -2.48
C GLU A 106 5.34 5.42 -2.26
N TYR A 107 5.74 5.39 -0.99
CA TYR A 107 7.13 5.39 -0.57
C TYR A 107 7.40 4.19 0.33
N ARG A 108 8.24 3.27 -0.14
CA ARG A 108 8.68 2.09 0.60
C ARG A 108 10.11 2.28 1.11
N GLY A 109 10.26 2.32 2.43
CA GLY A 109 11.53 2.23 3.12
C GLY A 109 11.89 0.78 3.48
N ASP A 110 12.93 0.60 4.28
CA ASP A 110 13.38 -0.73 4.71
C ASP A 110 12.42 -1.33 5.75
N ASP A 111 12.01 -0.54 6.75
CA ASP A 111 11.18 -0.94 7.88
C ASP A 111 9.81 -0.23 7.92
N TYR A 112 9.53 0.67 6.97
CA TYR A 112 8.28 1.42 6.88
C TYR A 112 7.77 1.56 5.44
N THR A 113 6.47 1.80 5.32
CA THR A 113 5.79 2.13 4.06
C THR A 113 4.82 3.27 4.32
N ALA A 114 4.92 4.32 3.51
CA ALA A 114 4.02 5.46 3.55
C ALA A 114 3.32 5.60 2.19
N THR A 115 2.03 5.82 2.18
CA THR A 115 1.24 6.08 0.97
C THR A 115 0.46 7.36 1.16
N LEU A 116 0.37 8.16 0.11
CA LEU A 116 -0.42 9.38 0.07
C LEU A 116 -1.24 9.40 -1.21
N THR A 117 -2.56 9.33 -1.05
CA THR A 117 -3.53 9.40 -2.13
C THR A 117 -4.32 10.70 -2.04
N LEU A 118 -4.34 11.48 -3.11
CA LEU A 118 -5.17 12.66 -3.27
C LEU A 118 -6.25 12.36 -4.30
N GLY A 119 -7.50 12.31 -3.84
CA GLY A 119 -8.67 12.05 -4.67
C GLY A 119 -9.45 13.31 -4.96
N ASN A 120 -9.70 13.56 -6.24
CA ASN A 120 -10.61 14.58 -6.74
C ASN A 120 -10.38 16.00 -6.15
N PRO A 121 -9.17 16.58 -6.27
CA PRO A 121 -8.92 17.95 -5.82
C PRO A 121 -9.62 18.93 -6.78
N ASP A 122 -10.72 19.52 -6.32
CA ASP A 122 -11.40 20.62 -7.02
C ASP A 122 -11.00 21.95 -6.38
N LEU A 123 -10.15 22.71 -7.08
CA LEU A 123 -9.69 24.05 -6.67
C LEU A 123 -10.82 25.09 -6.67
N ILE A 124 -11.90 24.87 -7.43
CA ILE A 124 -13.01 25.82 -7.57
C ILE A 124 -14.09 25.54 -6.52
N GLY A 125 -14.36 24.26 -6.25
CA GLY A 125 -15.31 23.82 -5.22
C GLY A 125 -14.73 23.70 -3.80
N GLU A 126 -13.45 24.03 -3.59
CA GLU A 126 -12.68 23.77 -2.35
C GLU A 126 -12.84 22.33 -1.81
N SER A 127 -13.02 21.34 -2.69
CA SER A 127 -13.18 19.96 -2.27
C SER A 127 -11.90 19.17 -2.49
N VAL A 128 -11.44 18.49 -1.45
CA VAL A 128 -10.30 17.57 -1.55
C VAL A 128 -10.51 16.38 -0.63
N ILE A 129 -10.17 15.20 -1.15
CA ILE A 129 -10.03 13.99 -0.35
C ILE A 129 -8.55 13.65 -0.32
N MET A 130 -8.00 13.51 0.88
CA MET A 130 -6.63 13.09 1.11
C MET A 130 -6.66 11.87 2.01
N VAL A 131 -5.99 10.81 1.58
CA VAL A 131 -5.81 9.59 2.34
C VAL A 131 -4.32 9.38 2.51
N ALA A 132 -3.86 9.29 3.75
CA ALA A 132 -2.48 9.00 4.07
C ALA A 132 -2.43 7.70 4.88
N HIS A 133 -1.62 6.74 4.45
CA HIS A 133 -1.32 5.56 5.25
C HIS A 133 0.14 5.55 5.66
N PHE A 134 0.39 5.09 6.87
CA PHE A 134 1.73 4.86 7.36
C PHE A 134 1.78 3.53 8.10
N LEU A 135 2.67 2.63 7.69
CA LEU A 135 2.93 1.37 8.36
C LEU A 135 4.41 1.29 8.71
N GLN A 136 4.70 0.81 9.92
CA GLN A 136 6.06 0.56 10.39
C GLN A 136 6.15 -0.80 11.06
N SER A 137 7.19 -1.54 10.71
CA SER A 137 7.59 -2.78 11.36
C SER A 137 8.33 -2.43 12.64
N LEU A 138 7.75 -2.72 13.80
CA LEU A 138 8.42 -2.49 15.10
C LEU A 138 9.20 -3.73 15.56
N THR A 139 8.84 -4.89 15.03
CA THR A 139 9.49 -6.18 15.34
C THR A 139 9.26 -7.11 14.16
N HIS A 140 10.04 -8.19 14.02
CA HIS A 140 9.89 -9.18 12.95
C HIS A 140 8.48 -9.81 12.80
N ARG A 141 7.58 -9.54 13.75
CA ARG A 141 6.21 -10.09 13.80
C ARG A 141 5.14 -9.06 14.06
N LEU A 142 5.51 -7.83 14.43
CA LEU A 142 4.58 -6.79 14.82
C LEU A 142 4.78 -5.59 13.90
N VAL A 143 3.73 -5.30 13.14
CA VAL A 143 3.61 -4.11 12.32
C VAL A 143 2.50 -3.26 12.92
N LEU A 144 2.77 -1.98 13.14
CA LEU A 144 1.76 -1.01 13.55
C LEU A 144 1.69 0.11 12.53
N GLY A 145 0.58 0.81 12.51
CA GLY A 145 0.45 2.01 11.72
C GLY A 145 -0.94 2.59 11.78
N GLY A 146 -1.25 3.43 10.80
CA GLY A 146 -2.53 4.11 10.77
C GLY A 146 -2.86 4.69 9.40
N GLU A 147 -4.11 5.08 9.29
CA GLU A 147 -4.73 5.70 8.15
C GLU A 147 -5.33 7.03 8.59
N LEU A 148 -4.97 8.11 7.91
CA LEU A 148 -5.59 9.41 8.06
C LEU A 148 -6.36 9.72 6.78
N VAL A 149 -7.69 9.81 6.91
CA VAL A 149 -8.57 10.29 5.85
C VAL A 149 -9.00 11.70 6.20
N TYR A 150 -8.55 12.66 5.41
CA TYR A 150 -9.00 14.04 5.46
C TYR A 150 -9.90 14.32 4.28
N HIS A 151 -11.12 14.79 4.53
CA HIS A 151 -11.99 15.27 3.48
C HIS A 151 -12.48 16.67 3.81
N ARG A 152 -12.36 17.55 2.82
CA ARG A 152 -12.88 18.91 2.86
C ARG A 152 -13.87 19.06 1.73
N ARG A 153 -15.04 19.58 2.07
CA ARG A 153 -16.13 19.94 1.15
C ARG A 153 -16.65 21.31 1.59
N PRO A 154 -17.26 22.10 0.68
CA PRO A 154 -17.78 23.41 1.05
C PRO A 154 -18.88 23.26 2.11
N GLY A 155 -18.57 23.69 3.34
CA GLY A 155 -19.46 23.59 4.51
C GLY A 155 -19.30 22.33 5.37
N GLU A 156 -18.42 21.40 5.00
CA GLU A 156 -18.19 20.15 5.73
C GLU A 156 -16.69 19.80 5.74
N GLU A 157 -16.09 19.78 6.93
CA GLU A 157 -14.71 19.34 7.13
C GLU A 157 -14.69 18.16 8.09
N GLY A 158 -13.97 17.10 7.71
CA GLY A 158 -13.83 15.92 8.54
C GLY A 158 -12.46 15.28 8.39
N ALA A 159 -11.92 14.85 9.54
CA ALA A 159 -10.71 14.05 9.61
C ALA A 159 -11.02 12.76 10.37
N ILE A 160 -10.64 11.62 9.80
CA ILE A 160 -10.78 10.30 10.40
C ILE A 160 -9.38 9.73 10.53
N LEU A 161 -8.99 9.38 11.76
CA LEU A 161 -7.75 8.67 12.04
C LEU A 161 -8.10 7.25 12.48
N THR A 162 -7.62 6.27 11.73
CA THR A 162 -7.75 4.85 12.03
C THR A 162 -6.38 4.31 12.39
N LEU A 163 -6.30 3.47 13.42
CA LEU A 163 -5.08 2.77 13.79
C LEU A 163 -5.19 1.31 13.34
N ALA A 164 -4.10 0.76 12.82
CA ALA A 164 -4.03 -0.61 12.34
C ALA A 164 -2.81 -1.34 12.92
N GLY A 165 -2.94 -2.65 13.10
CA GLY A 165 -1.85 -3.51 13.57
C GLY A 165 -1.94 -4.89 12.96
N LYS A 166 -0.80 -5.43 12.53
CA LYS A 166 -0.63 -6.80 12.05
C LYS A 166 0.31 -7.55 12.97
N TYR A 167 -0.13 -8.72 13.41
CA TYR A 167 0.65 -9.64 14.21
C TYR A 167 0.76 -10.98 13.48
N SER A 168 1.99 -11.43 13.22
CA SER A 168 2.26 -12.75 12.65
C SER A 168 2.64 -13.74 13.75
N GLY A 169 1.79 -14.75 13.97
CA GLY A 169 2.03 -15.80 14.96
C GLY A 169 3.17 -16.74 14.54
N MET A 170 3.83 -17.38 15.51
CA MET A 170 4.74 -18.51 15.24
C MET A 170 3.91 -19.71 14.81
N GLY A 171 3.92 -19.99 13.50
CA GLY A 171 3.55 -21.30 12.94
C GLY A 171 4.77 -22.20 12.81
#